data_AF-A0A7E6DCU9-F1
#
_entry.id   AF-A0A7E6DCU9-F1
#
_cell.length_a   1.000
_cell.length_b   1.000
_cell.length_c   1.000
_cell.angle_alpha   90.00
_cell.angle_beta   90.00
_cell.angle_gamma   90.00
#
_symmetry.space_group_name_H-M   'P 1'
#
loop_
_entity.id
_entity.type
_entity.pdbx_description
1 polymer ?
#
loop_
_entity_poly.entity_id
_entity_poly.type
_entity_poly.pdbx_seq_one_letter_code
_entity_poly.pdbx_strand_id
1 'polypeptide(L)' 'MDEKCPGHYKITTILSHVPTVVLCLSCSTVLCQPTGGKARLTEGCPFRRKQRQKHLESR' A
#
# COMPACT_ATOMS: atom_id res chain seq x y z
N MET A 1 -5.37 1.00 0.59
CA MET A 1 -5.08 -0.23 -0.18
C MET A 1 -4.39 -1.20 0.75
N ASP A 2 -4.50 -2.49 0.49
CA ASP A 2 -3.81 -3.52 1.27
C ASP A 2 -2.77 -4.18 0.39
N GLU A 3 -1.51 -4.17 0.81
CA GLU A 3 -0.38 -4.76 0.11
C GLU A 3 0.10 -5.98 0.89
N LYS A 4 0.47 -7.06 0.20
CA LYS A 4 1.05 -8.27 0.79
C LYS A 4 2.52 -8.38 0.42
N CYS A 5 3.42 -8.65 1.40
CA CYS A 5 4.83 -8.90 1.08
C CYS A 5 4.96 -10.23 0.31
N PRO A 6 5.72 -10.28 -0.80
CA PRO A 6 6.09 -11.55 -1.40
C PRO A 6 6.90 -12.37 -0.39
N GLY A 7 6.48 -13.62 -0.16
CA GLY A 7 7.14 -14.53 0.78
C GLY A 7 6.61 -14.51 2.22
N HIS A 8 5.75 -13.55 2.60
CA HIS A 8 5.09 -13.56 3.92
C HIS A 8 3.60 -13.23 3.81
N TYR A 9 2.77 -13.90 4.60
CA TYR A 9 1.32 -13.68 4.60
C TYR A 9 0.89 -12.39 5.34
N LYS A 10 1.83 -11.52 5.70
CA LYS A 10 1.56 -10.27 6.41
C LYS A 10 1.03 -9.22 5.44
N ILE A 11 -0.14 -8.69 5.77
CA ILE A 11 -0.81 -7.63 5.02
C ILE A 11 -0.47 -6.29 5.67
N THR A 12 -0.07 -5.31 4.85
CA THR A 12 0.18 -3.94 5.27
C THR A 12 -0.84 -3.03 4.60
N THR A 13 -1.59 -2.26 5.38
CA THR A 13 -2.48 -1.24 4.81
C THR A 13 -1.66 -0.01 4.46
N ILE A 14 -1.69 0.38 3.19
CA ILE A 14 -0.94 1.48 2.60
C ILE A 14 -1.93 2.51 2.03
N LEU A 15 -1.60 3.80 2.13
CA LEU A 15 -2.39 4.87 1.50
C LEU A 15 -2.06 4.96 0.01
N SER A 16 -2.98 5.46 -0.81
CA SER A 16 -2.68 5.65 -2.24
C SER A 16 -1.63 6.72 -2.50
N HIS A 17 -1.52 7.71 -1.61
CA HIS A 17 -0.45 8.69 -1.59
C HIS A 17 0.27 8.53 -0.26
N VAL A 18 1.55 8.19 -0.31
CA VAL A 18 2.39 8.06 0.88
C VAL A 18 3.59 9.00 0.70
N PRO A 19 3.97 9.75 1.75
CA PRO A 19 5.11 10.69 1.67
C PRO A 19 6.47 10.00 1.76
N THR A 20 6.53 8.76 2.25
CA THR A 20 7.76 8.00 2.50
C THR A 20 7.74 6.61 1.86
N VAL A 21 8.91 5.98 1.76
CA VAL A 21 9.02 4.57 1.36
C VAL A 21 8.35 3.69 2.41
N VAL A 22 7.55 2.72 1.98
CA VAL A 22 6.97 1.72 2.88
C VAL A 22 7.74 0.41 2.73
N LEU A 23 8.25 -0.09 3.85
CA LEU A 23 8.97 -1.34 3.96
C LEU A 23 8.12 -2.36 4.71
N CYS A 24 8.25 -3.63 4.33
CA CYS A 24 7.73 -4.68 5.18
C CYS A 24 8.72 -4.99 6.30
N LEU A 25 8.26 -4.89 7.54
CA LEU A 25 9.10 -5.06 8.73
C LEU A 25 9.69 -6.48 8.88
N SER A 26 9.10 -7.50 8.27
CA SER A 26 9.56 -8.89 8.40
C SER A 26 10.56 -9.31 7.32
N CYS A 27 10.37 -8.85 6.08
CA CYS A 27 11.22 -9.19 4.93
C CYS A 27 12.23 -8.08 4.58
N SER A 28 12.13 -6.89 5.20
CA SER A 28 12.86 -5.67 4.83
C SER A 28 12.72 -5.27 3.36
N THR A 29 11.74 -5.84 2.64
CA THR A 29 11.44 -5.54 1.25
C THR A 29 10.68 -4.24 1.13
N VAL A 30 11.04 -3.41 0.15
CA VAL A 30 10.27 -2.22 -0.22
C VAL A 30 8.94 -2.67 -0.80
N LEU A 31 7.83 -2.20 -0.24
CA LEU A 31 6.47 -2.48 -0.72
C LEU A 31 5.99 -1.39 -1.69
N CYS A 32 6.30 -0.12 -1.39
CA CYS A 32 6.00 0.99 -2.29
C CYS A 32 6.96 2.17 -2.11
N GLN A 33 7.08 2.98 -3.15
CA GLN A 33 7.88 4.20 -3.19
C GLN A 33 6.97 5.43 -3.34
N PRO A 34 7.28 6.53 -2.62
CA PRO A 34 6.55 7.79 -2.77
C PRO A 34 6.78 8.37 -4.15
N THR A 35 5.76 9.04 -4.69
CA THR A 35 5.85 9.81 -5.94
C THR A 35 5.10 11.13 -5.76
N GLY A 36 5.17 12.03 -6.74
CA GLY A 36 4.32 13.24 -6.75
C GLY A 36 2.82 12.94 -6.90
N GLY A 37 2.46 11.70 -7.22
CA GLY A 37 1.09 11.22 -7.38
C GLY A 37 0.85 9.99 -6.52
N LYS A 38 0.16 9.00 -7.10
CA LYS A 38 -0.05 7.71 -6.42
C LYS A 38 1.29 7.02 -6.16
N ALA A 39 1.43 6.42 -4.99
CA ALA A 39 2.61 5.63 -4.64
C ALA A 39 2.83 4.54 -5.70
N ARG A 40 4.09 4.31 -6.05
CA ARG A 40 4.50 3.25 -6.97
C ARG A 40 4.69 1.98 -6.16
N LEU A 41 3.95 0.93 -6.48
CA LEU A 41 4.07 -0.37 -5.81
C LEU A 41 5.25 -1.16 -6.36
N THR A 42 5.86 -2.00 -5.52
CA THR A 42 6.93 -2.91 -5.94
C THR A 42 6.34 -4.06 -6.76
N GLU A 43 7.01 -4.43 -7.85
CA GLU A 43 6.62 -5.57 -8.68
C GLU A 43 6.61 -6.87 -7.86
N GLY A 44 5.65 -7.75 -8.16
CA GLY A 44 5.50 -9.01 -7.45
C GLY A 44 4.87 -8.92 -6.05
N CYS A 45 4.53 -7.72 -5.55
CA CYS A 45 3.71 -7.56 -4.34
C CYS A 45 2.22 -7.61 -4.71
N PRO A 46 1.44 -8.60 -4.26
CA PRO A 46 0.00 -8.63 -4.50
C PRO A 46 -0.69 -7.53 -3.71
N PHE A 47 -1.64 -6.85 -4.34
CA PHE A 47 -2.41 -5.81 -3.67
C PHE A 47 -3.89 -5.85 -3.93
N ARG A 48 -4.63 -5.39 -2.93
CA ARG A 48 -6.07 -5.20 -2.98
C ARG A 48 -6.40 -3.74 -2.80
N ARG A 49 -7.11 -3.17 -3.79
CA ARG A 49 -7.72 -1.85 -3.65
C ARG A 49 -8.91 -1.97 -2.70
N LYS A 50 -8.81 -1.37 -1.51
CA LYS A 50 -10.01 -1.03 -0.74
C LYS A 50 -10.79 0.00 -1.54
N GLN A 51 -12.03 -0.30 -1.90
CA GLN A 51 -12.94 0.74 -2.39
C GLN A 51 -13.05 1.79 -1.29
N ARG A 52 -13.09 3.08 -1.68
CA ARG A 52 -13.30 4.14 -0.69
C ARG A 52 -14.56 3.76 0.07
N GLN A 53 -14.45 3.61 1.40
CA GLN A 53 -15.58 3.85 2.26
C GLN A 53 -15.96 5.29 1.92
N LYS A 54 -16.96 5.47 1.05
CA LYS A 54 -17.56 6.78 0.88
C LYS A 54 -18.05 7.08 2.28
N HIS A 55 -17.35 7.98 2.97
CA HIS A 55 -17.94 8.63 4.12
C HIS A 55 -19.31 9.09 3.62
N LEU A 56 -20.38 8.58 4.22
CA LEU A 56 -21.75 8.96 3.92
C LEU A 56 -21.97 10.40 4.40
N GLU A 57 -21.11 11.35 4.04
CA GLU A 57 -21.39 12.78 4.22
C GLU A 57 -21.03 13.47 2.93
N SER A 58 -21.92 13.23 1.96
CA SER A 58 -22.30 14.23 0.99
C SER A 58 -23.33 15.12 1.70
N ARG A 59 -22.89 16.25 2.25
CA ARG A 59 -23.73 17.43 2.41
C ARG A 59 -23.05 18.58 1.69
#